data_AF-A0A942RKH1-F1
#
_entry.id   AF-A0A942RKH1-F1
#
_cell.length_a   1.000
_cell.length_b   1.000
_cell.length_c   1.000
_cell.angle_alpha   90.00
_cell.angle_beta   90.00
_cell.angle_gamma   90.00
#
_symmetry.space_group_name_H-M   'P 1'
#
loop_
_entity.id
_entity.type
_entity.pdbx_description
1 polymer ?
#
loop_
_entity_poly.entity_id
_entity_poly.type
_entity_poly.pdbx_seq_one_letter_code
_entity_poly.pdbx_strand_id
1 'polypeptide(L)'
;VMTATGKTMGENIAKAETANSEIIKTLSNPINSEGGLAVLRGNLAPDTAISKPAAIHPSMWLFTGKARVFDCEEAASKAVMGGEIKEGDVVVIRYEGPKGGPGMREMASISKLLYGMGLALKTALITDGRFSGTNNGCFVGHISPEAAEGGPIAAVNEGDTITVDIQNRELRLHVSEDEIKQRLSLWQRPKPKFKSGYLSLYSRLAESASLGAIIKHRQE
;
A
#
# COMPACT_ATOMS: atom_id res chain seq x y z
N VAL A 1 -27.05 13.18 7.69
CA VAL A 1 -25.86 13.35 8.57
C VAL A 1 -25.81 14.79 9.05
N MET A 2 -25.68 15.01 10.36
CA MET A 2 -25.51 16.35 10.96
C MET A 2 -24.11 16.90 10.67
N THR A 3 -23.97 18.23 10.57
CA THR A 3 -22.68 18.90 10.35
C THR A 3 -22.38 19.94 11.43
N ALA A 4 -21.17 20.50 11.40
CA ALA A 4 -20.73 21.56 12.33
C ALA A 4 -21.54 22.86 12.24
N THR A 5 -22.39 23.06 11.21
CA THR A 5 -23.28 24.22 11.10
C THR A 5 -24.57 24.07 11.92
N GLY A 6 -24.76 22.93 12.60
CA GLY A 6 -26.02 22.60 13.28
C GLY A 6 -27.15 22.19 12.32
N LYS A 7 -26.85 22.08 11.02
CA LYS A 7 -27.77 21.61 9.97
C LYS A 7 -27.33 20.27 9.42
N THR A 8 -28.21 19.58 8.74
CA THR A 8 -27.91 18.36 7.99
C THR A 8 -27.09 18.67 6.73
N MET A 9 -26.35 17.68 6.22
CA MET A 9 -25.63 17.79 4.93
C MET A 9 -26.57 18.22 3.80
N GLY A 10 -27.78 17.64 3.71
CA GLY A 10 -28.77 17.98 2.69
C GLY A 10 -29.19 19.44 2.73
N GLU A 11 -29.44 20.00 3.91
CA GLU A 11 -29.77 21.43 4.08
C GLU A 11 -28.61 22.35 3.66
N ASN A 12 -27.37 21.95 3.94
CA ASN A 12 -26.20 22.76 3.58
C ASN A 12 -25.99 22.80 2.05
N ILE A 13 -26.29 21.72 1.33
CA ILE A 13 -26.09 21.64 -0.13
C ILE A 13 -27.35 21.91 -0.95
N ALA A 14 -28.48 22.23 -0.33
CA ALA A 14 -29.78 22.36 -1.00
C ALA A 14 -29.83 23.42 -2.13
N LYS A 15 -28.95 24.41 -2.07
CA LYS A 15 -28.83 25.49 -3.08
C LYS A 15 -27.56 25.37 -3.94
N ALA A 16 -26.85 24.24 -3.87
CA ALA A 16 -25.67 24.03 -4.69
C ALA A 16 -26.07 23.97 -6.17
N GLU A 17 -25.37 24.71 -7.01
CA GLU A 17 -25.55 24.68 -8.46
C GLU A 17 -24.95 23.41 -9.05
N THR A 18 -25.43 23.02 -10.24
CA THR A 18 -24.86 21.89 -10.98
C THR A 18 -23.40 22.16 -11.31
N ALA A 19 -22.52 21.24 -10.92
CA ALA A 19 -21.11 21.34 -11.22
C ALA A 19 -20.83 21.25 -12.73
N ASN A 20 -19.73 21.85 -13.17
CA ASN A 20 -19.23 21.69 -14.53
C ASN A 20 -18.95 20.20 -14.82
N SER A 21 -19.70 19.61 -15.76
CA SER A 21 -19.64 18.19 -16.11
C SER A 21 -18.34 17.75 -16.80
N GLU A 22 -17.51 18.69 -17.22
CA GLU A 22 -16.16 18.39 -17.69
C GLU A 22 -15.21 18.04 -16.54
N ILE A 23 -15.46 18.58 -15.35
CA ILE A 23 -14.65 18.37 -14.15
C ILE A 23 -15.29 17.33 -13.23
N ILE A 24 -16.56 17.53 -12.86
CA ILE A 24 -17.34 16.63 -12.02
C ILE A 24 -18.32 15.88 -12.91
N LYS A 25 -17.92 14.67 -13.32
CA LYS A 25 -18.72 13.81 -14.19
C LYS A 25 -20.09 13.47 -13.59
N THR A 26 -21.08 13.27 -14.45
CA THR A 26 -22.43 12.87 -14.05
C THR A 26 -22.49 11.39 -13.69
N LEU A 27 -23.54 10.98 -12.96
CA LEU A 27 -23.77 9.56 -12.63
C LEU A 27 -23.93 8.67 -13.88
N SER A 28 -24.45 9.23 -14.98
CA SER A 28 -24.64 8.51 -16.25
C SER A 28 -23.39 8.45 -17.12
N ASN A 29 -22.36 9.25 -16.83
CA ASN A 29 -21.11 9.29 -17.59
C ASN A 29 -19.89 9.42 -16.64
N PRO A 30 -19.70 8.48 -15.70
CA PRO A 30 -18.63 8.56 -14.72
C PRO A 30 -17.25 8.33 -15.37
N ILE A 31 -16.17 8.73 -14.69
CA ILE A 31 -14.80 8.42 -15.14
C ILE A 31 -14.56 6.90 -15.13
N ASN A 32 -14.99 6.23 -14.06
CA ASN A 32 -14.94 4.78 -13.89
C ASN A 32 -16.25 4.31 -13.22
N SER A 33 -16.67 3.08 -13.49
CA SER A 33 -17.85 2.47 -12.87
C SER A 33 -17.63 2.06 -11.41
N GLU A 34 -16.37 1.97 -10.98
CA GLU A 34 -16.00 1.66 -9.59
C GLU A 34 -15.36 2.86 -8.88
N GLY A 35 -15.37 2.81 -7.55
CA GLY A 35 -14.73 3.82 -6.70
C GLY A 35 -13.21 3.90 -6.94
N GLY A 36 -12.64 5.06 -6.61
CA GLY A 36 -11.22 5.33 -6.88
C GLY A 36 -10.21 4.58 -6.00
N LEU A 37 -10.68 3.87 -4.97
CA LEU A 37 -9.88 3.07 -4.05
C LEU A 37 -10.36 1.62 -4.03
N ALA A 38 -9.40 0.70 -3.95
CA ALA A 38 -9.63 -0.74 -3.81
C ALA A 38 -8.98 -1.24 -2.52
N VAL A 39 -9.76 -1.97 -1.73
CA VAL A 39 -9.24 -2.78 -0.62
C VAL A 39 -8.95 -4.16 -1.16
N LEU A 40 -7.68 -4.56 -1.17
CA LEU A 40 -7.25 -5.90 -1.53
C LEU A 40 -7.06 -6.74 -0.26
N ARG A 41 -7.30 -8.05 -0.38
CA ARG A 41 -7.01 -9.06 0.63
C ARG A 41 -6.35 -10.27 -0.02
N GLY A 42 -5.80 -11.17 0.78
CA GLY A 42 -5.25 -12.43 0.30
C GLY A 42 -4.21 -12.94 1.27
N ASN A 43 -3.51 -14.02 0.92
CA ASN A 43 -2.52 -14.58 1.82
C ASN A 43 -1.36 -13.62 2.13
N LEU A 44 -1.04 -12.69 1.23
CA LEU A 44 0.00 -11.70 1.45
C LEU A 44 -0.47 -10.50 2.29
N ALA A 45 -1.78 -10.24 2.32
CA ALA A 45 -2.42 -9.14 3.05
C ALA A 45 -3.75 -9.59 3.67
N PRO A 46 -3.72 -10.37 4.76
CA PRO A 46 -4.94 -10.92 5.33
C PRO A 46 -5.86 -9.84 5.92
N ASP A 47 -5.32 -8.74 6.44
CA ASP A 47 -6.10 -7.69 7.10
C ASP A 47 -6.50 -6.56 6.17
N THR A 48 -5.57 -6.04 5.37
CA THR A 48 -5.83 -5.04 4.33
C THR A 48 -4.61 -4.85 3.45
N ALA A 49 -4.84 -4.44 2.21
CA ALA A 49 -3.92 -3.67 1.41
C ALA A 49 -4.72 -2.67 0.56
N ILE A 50 -4.15 -1.51 0.28
CA ILE A 50 -4.85 -0.42 -0.41
C ILE A 50 -4.21 -0.15 -1.75
N SER A 51 -5.03 -0.19 -2.80
CA SER A 51 -4.67 0.30 -4.13
C SER A 51 -5.61 1.41 -4.58
N LYS A 52 -5.21 2.18 -5.60
CA LYS A 52 -5.97 3.32 -6.13
C LYS A 52 -6.22 3.13 -7.63
N PRO A 53 -7.20 2.28 -8.02
CA PRO A 53 -7.43 1.92 -9.43
C PRO A 53 -7.69 3.13 -10.33
N ALA A 54 -8.30 4.19 -9.79
CA ALA A 54 -8.55 5.42 -10.55
C ALA A 54 -7.29 6.13 -11.07
N ALA A 55 -6.10 5.80 -10.55
CA ALA A 55 -4.84 6.32 -11.07
C ALA A 55 -3.94 5.24 -11.69
N ILE A 56 -4.45 4.02 -11.83
CA ILE A 56 -3.72 2.88 -12.40
C ILE A 56 -4.30 2.62 -13.78
N HIS A 57 -3.44 2.58 -14.79
CA HIS A 57 -3.86 2.24 -16.14
C HIS A 57 -4.55 0.85 -16.14
N PRO A 58 -5.71 0.66 -16.80
CA PRO A 58 -6.46 -0.60 -16.72
C PRO A 58 -5.68 -1.86 -17.08
N SER A 59 -4.69 -1.76 -17.96
CA SER A 59 -3.79 -2.89 -18.31
C SER A 59 -2.96 -3.41 -17.14
N MET A 60 -2.87 -2.65 -16.05
CA MET A 60 -2.12 -2.99 -14.84
C MET A 60 -3.03 -3.43 -13.69
N TRP A 61 -4.34 -3.55 -13.92
CA TRP A 61 -5.28 -4.01 -12.88
C TRP A 61 -5.07 -5.49 -12.50
N LEU A 62 -4.48 -6.26 -13.41
CA LEU A 62 -3.98 -7.60 -13.13
C LEU A 62 -2.49 -7.62 -13.49
N PHE A 63 -1.65 -7.79 -12.48
CA PHE A 63 -0.20 -7.86 -12.66
C PHE A 63 0.36 -9.07 -11.90
N THR A 64 1.15 -9.89 -12.58
CA THR A 64 1.88 -11.00 -11.97
C THR A 64 3.35 -10.90 -12.32
N GLY A 65 4.21 -11.03 -11.33
CA GLY A 65 5.64 -10.82 -11.52
C GLY A 65 6.51 -11.46 -10.44
N LYS A 66 7.82 -11.28 -10.58
CA LYS A 66 8.84 -11.82 -9.67
C LYS A 66 9.21 -10.80 -8.60
N ALA A 67 9.26 -11.22 -7.35
CA ALA A 67 9.57 -10.37 -6.22
C ALA A 67 11.03 -9.89 -6.26
N ARG A 68 11.22 -8.57 -6.15
CA ARG A 68 12.50 -7.93 -5.84
C ARG A 68 12.38 -7.31 -4.46
N VAL A 69 13.06 -7.87 -3.47
CA VAL A 69 12.74 -7.63 -2.06
C VAL A 69 13.73 -6.66 -1.41
N PHE A 70 13.20 -5.63 -0.76
CA PHE A 70 13.96 -4.60 -0.07
C PHE A 70 13.36 -4.33 1.31
N ASP A 71 14.23 -4.04 2.27
CA ASP A 71 13.83 -3.74 3.65
C ASP A 71 13.84 -2.24 3.96
N CYS A 72 14.04 -1.39 2.94
CA CYS A 72 13.85 0.06 3.00
C CYS A 72 13.72 0.71 1.60
N GLU A 73 13.08 1.89 1.54
CA GLU A 73 12.94 2.68 0.31
C GLU A 73 14.30 3.03 -0.35
N GLU A 74 15.33 3.32 0.45
CA GLU A 74 16.64 3.73 -0.07
C GLU A 74 17.31 2.62 -0.87
N ALA A 75 17.24 1.38 -0.39
CA ALA A 75 17.81 0.22 -1.09
C ALA A 75 17.05 -0.05 -2.40
N ALA A 76 15.72 -0.01 -2.36
CA ALA A 76 14.89 -0.18 -3.54
C ALA A 76 15.15 0.94 -4.58
N SER A 77 15.28 2.19 -4.13
CA SER A 77 15.60 3.33 -5.00
C SER A 77 16.96 3.17 -5.67
N LYS A 78 17.97 2.71 -4.92
CA LYS A 78 19.31 2.42 -5.48
C LYS A 78 19.26 1.32 -6.54
N ALA A 79 18.49 0.25 -6.31
CA ALA A 79 18.32 -0.82 -7.30
C ALA A 79 17.61 -0.33 -8.57
N VAL A 80 16.61 0.53 -8.45
CA VAL A 80 15.95 1.16 -9.61
C VAL A 80 16.96 2.00 -10.41
N MET A 81 17.71 2.88 -9.73
CA MET A 81 18.71 3.73 -10.38
C MET A 81 19.88 2.94 -10.97
N GLY A 82 20.26 1.82 -10.36
CA GLY A 82 21.27 0.89 -10.85
C GLY A 82 20.81 0.04 -12.03
N GLY A 83 19.54 0.16 -12.45
CA GLY A 83 18.96 -0.63 -13.52
C GLY A 83 18.79 -2.10 -13.14
N GLU A 84 18.76 -2.43 -11.85
CA GLU A 84 18.59 -3.79 -11.37
C GLU A 84 17.14 -4.25 -11.51
N ILE A 85 16.16 -3.34 -11.38
CA ILE A 85 14.73 -3.62 -11.56
C ILE A 85 14.39 -3.72 -13.05
N LYS A 86 13.68 -4.78 -13.43
CA LYS A 86 13.31 -5.11 -14.80
C LYS A 86 11.80 -5.10 -15.00
N GLU A 87 11.40 -5.09 -16.27
CA GLU A 87 10.00 -5.27 -16.65
C GLU A 87 9.50 -6.64 -16.16
N GLY A 88 8.30 -6.67 -15.58
CA GLY A 88 7.74 -7.87 -14.95
C GLY A 88 8.11 -8.05 -13.47
N ASP A 89 8.93 -7.18 -12.89
CA ASP A 89 9.25 -7.25 -11.46
C ASP A 89 8.09 -6.71 -10.59
N VAL A 90 7.93 -7.32 -9.43
CA VAL A 90 7.16 -6.81 -8.29
C VAL A 90 8.16 -6.34 -7.25
N VAL A 91 8.34 -5.03 -7.14
CA VAL A 91 9.19 -4.43 -6.11
C VAL A 91 8.47 -4.52 -4.77
N VAL A 92 9.08 -5.18 -3.79
CA VAL A 92 8.52 -5.37 -2.44
C VAL A 92 9.36 -4.55 -1.47
N ILE A 93 8.77 -3.56 -0.83
CA ILE A 93 9.44 -2.77 0.21
C ILE A 93 8.79 -3.04 1.55
N ARG A 94 9.56 -3.58 2.49
CA ARG A 94 9.10 -4.04 3.80
C ARG A 94 9.68 -3.20 4.91
N TYR A 95 9.09 -3.34 6.10
CA TYR A 95 9.52 -2.64 7.30
C TYR A 95 9.39 -1.12 7.16
N GLU A 96 8.43 -0.67 6.35
CA GLU A 96 8.08 0.74 6.17
C GLU A 96 6.70 1.06 6.77
N GLY A 97 6.08 0.10 7.45
CA GLY A 97 4.81 0.24 8.15
C GLY A 97 4.89 1.12 9.42
N PRO A 98 3.76 1.23 10.16
CA PRO A 98 3.68 2.05 11.38
C PRO A 98 4.81 1.78 12.38
N LYS A 99 5.12 0.51 12.66
CA LYS A 99 6.13 0.12 13.64
C LYS A 99 7.51 -0.14 13.01
N GLY A 100 7.54 -0.61 11.76
CA GLY A 100 8.77 -0.95 11.04
C GLY A 100 9.59 0.28 10.63
N GLY A 101 8.94 1.28 10.01
CA GLY A 101 9.61 2.45 9.42
C GLY A 101 10.50 3.20 10.42
N PRO A 102 9.97 3.57 11.61
CA PRO A 102 8.56 3.73 12.04
C PRO A 102 7.87 4.98 11.48
N GLY A 103 6.56 5.07 11.70
CA GLY A 103 5.72 6.22 11.33
C GLY A 103 5.07 6.10 9.96
N MET A 104 5.17 4.92 9.31
CA MET A 104 4.55 4.64 8.02
C MET A 104 4.85 5.73 7.00
N ARG A 105 6.12 5.95 6.65
CA ARG A 105 6.52 7.08 5.80
C ARG A 105 5.94 6.98 4.38
N GLU A 106 5.79 8.12 3.73
CA GLU A 106 5.41 8.18 2.32
C GLU A 106 6.61 7.91 1.42
N MET A 107 6.49 6.91 0.53
CA MET A 107 7.54 6.57 -0.42
C MET A 107 7.31 7.22 -1.78
N ALA A 108 7.39 8.55 -1.80
CA ALA A 108 7.17 9.33 -3.01
C ALA A 108 8.35 9.25 -3.99
N SER A 109 9.57 9.01 -3.50
CA SER A 109 10.79 9.07 -4.31
C SER A 109 10.87 7.89 -5.27
N ILE A 110 10.67 6.66 -4.76
CA ILE A 110 10.74 5.47 -5.61
C ILE A 110 9.65 5.45 -6.69
N SER A 111 8.45 5.94 -6.37
CA SER A 111 7.35 6.05 -7.32
C SER A 111 7.76 6.88 -8.55
N LYS A 112 8.45 8.01 -8.31
CA LYS A 112 8.95 8.90 -9.38
C LYS A 112 10.12 8.29 -10.13
N LEU A 113 11.01 7.56 -9.45
CA LEU A 113 12.13 6.86 -10.09
C LEU A 113 11.63 5.79 -11.07
N LEU A 114 10.65 4.96 -10.67
CA LEU A 114 10.07 3.97 -11.58
C LEU A 114 9.45 4.63 -12.82
N TYR A 115 8.79 5.78 -12.66
CA TYR A 115 8.28 6.55 -13.79
C TYR A 115 9.40 7.07 -14.69
N GLY A 116 10.42 7.72 -14.10
CA GLY A 116 11.57 8.27 -14.84
C GLY A 116 12.38 7.20 -15.59
N MET A 117 12.43 5.97 -15.07
CA MET A 117 13.08 4.82 -15.70
C MET A 117 12.18 4.10 -16.73
N GLY A 118 10.96 4.58 -16.97
CA GLY A 118 10.02 3.97 -17.92
C GLY A 118 9.40 2.64 -17.44
N LEU A 119 9.44 2.38 -16.12
CA LEU A 119 9.00 1.13 -15.49
C LEU A 119 7.62 1.21 -14.85
N ALA A 120 7.02 2.40 -14.73
CA ALA A 120 5.75 2.61 -14.01
C ALA A 120 4.56 1.75 -14.53
N LEU A 121 4.53 1.44 -15.83
CA LEU A 121 3.50 0.59 -16.45
C LEU A 121 4.01 -0.83 -16.76
N LYS A 122 5.15 -1.22 -16.19
CA LYS A 122 5.83 -2.48 -16.48
C LYS A 122 6.23 -3.23 -15.22
N THR A 123 6.04 -2.62 -14.05
CA THR A 123 6.36 -3.16 -12.73
C THR A 123 5.21 -2.89 -11.78
N ALA A 124 5.13 -3.69 -10.72
CA ALA A 124 4.30 -3.37 -9.56
C ALA A 124 5.19 -3.00 -8.38
N LEU A 125 4.64 -2.22 -7.45
CA LEU A 125 5.33 -1.84 -6.21
C LEU A 125 4.39 -2.06 -5.03
N ILE A 126 4.81 -2.89 -4.08
CA ILE A 126 4.00 -3.24 -2.92
C ILE A 126 4.74 -2.96 -1.61
N THR A 127 4.01 -2.63 -0.56
CA THR A 127 4.60 -2.28 0.73
C THR A 127 3.63 -2.34 1.91
N ASP A 128 4.18 -2.55 3.10
CA ASP A 128 3.52 -2.28 4.38
C ASP A 128 3.49 -0.80 4.78
N GLY A 129 4.26 0.06 4.07
CA GLY A 129 4.22 1.52 4.18
C GLY A 129 3.11 2.19 3.37
N ARG A 130 3.30 3.44 2.95
CA ARG A 130 2.31 4.21 2.17
C ARG A 130 2.90 4.94 0.97
N PHE A 131 2.04 5.30 0.03
CA PHE A 131 2.41 6.04 -1.19
C PHE A 131 1.78 7.43 -1.24
N SER A 132 2.36 8.26 -2.10
CA SER A 132 1.80 9.57 -2.42
C SER A 132 0.50 9.47 -3.19
N GLY A 133 -0.40 10.43 -2.98
CA GLY A 133 -1.66 10.54 -3.71
C GLY A 133 -1.51 10.78 -5.21
N THR A 134 -0.31 11.12 -5.70
CA THR A 134 -0.02 11.42 -7.12
C THR A 134 0.53 10.22 -7.91
N ASN A 135 0.41 9.00 -7.39
CA ASN A 135 0.90 7.80 -8.07
C ASN A 135 0.16 7.47 -9.38
N ASN A 136 0.88 6.81 -10.30
CA ASN A 136 0.42 6.40 -11.64
C ASN A 136 0.89 4.99 -12.09
N GLY A 137 1.42 4.18 -11.16
CA GLY A 137 1.82 2.77 -11.40
C GLY A 137 1.02 1.79 -10.55
N CYS A 138 1.18 0.48 -10.80
CA CYS A 138 0.49 -0.58 -10.04
C CYS A 138 1.00 -0.67 -8.60
N PHE A 139 0.49 0.21 -7.73
CA PHE A 139 0.98 0.36 -6.37
C PHE A 139 -0.03 -0.16 -5.34
N VAL A 140 0.48 -0.89 -4.35
CA VAL A 140 -0.31 -1.46 -3.26
C VAL A 140 0.37 -1.16 -1.93
N GLY A 141 -0.21 -0.27 -1.15
CA GLY A 141 0.31 0.11 0.17
C GLY A 141 -0.50 -0.49 1.31
N HIS A 142 -0.11 -0.13 2.54
CA HIS A 142 -0.84 -0.45 3.77
C HIS A 142 -1.02 -1.96 3.98
N ILE A 143 -0.15 -2.78 3.40
CA ILE A 143 -0.19 -4.24 3.59
C ILE A 143 -0.12 -4.54 5.08
N SER A 144 -1.16 -5.20 5.56
CA SER A 144 -1.36 -5.51 6.97
C SER A 144 -1.66 -7.00 7.17
N PRO A 145 -1.07 -7.64 8.20
CA PRO A 145 -0.10 -7.10 9.15
C PRO A 145 1.22 -6.67 8.49
N GLU A 146 1.87 -5.64 9.04
CA GLU A 146 3.15 -5.14 8.53
C GLU A 146 4.29 -6.16 8.78
N ALA A 147 5.41 -6.02 8.06
CA ALA A 147 6.54 -6.93 8.19
C ALA A 147 7.12 -6.93 9.61
N ALA A 148 7.15 -5.78 10.28
CA ALA A 148 7.71 -5.64 11.64
C ALA A 148 6.88 -6.35 12.72
N GLU A 149 5.65 -6.74 12.41
CA GLU A 149 4.76 -7.52 13.29
C GLU A 149 4.63 -8.98 12.83
N GLY A 150 5.48 -9.42 11.89
CA GLY A 150 5.49 -10.81 11.40
C GLY A 150 4.37 -11.12 10.41
N GLY A 151 3.84 -10.10 9.73
CA GLY A 151 2.86 -10.31 8.67
C GLY A 151 3.44 -11.08 7.48
N PRO A 152 2.58 -11.67 6.61
CA PRO A 152 3.02 -12.50 5.50
C PRO A 152 4.01 -11.82 4.54
N ILE A 153 3.98 -10.50 4.42
CA ILE A 153 4.96 -9.75 3.62
C ILE A 153 6.40 -9.95 4.12
N ALA A 154 6.63 -10.20 5.41
CA ALA A 154 7.95 -10.55 5.97
C ALA A 154 8.48 -11.91 5.47
N ALA A 155 7.61 -12.78 4.95
CA ALA A 155 7.98 -14.10 4.44
C ALA A 155 8.35 -14.10 2.94
N VAL A 156 8.17 -12.98 2.25
CA VAL A 156 8.51 -12.87 0.83
C VAL A 156 10.02 -12.97 0.63
N ASN A 157 10.42 -13.84 -0.29
CA ASN A 157 11.80 -14.02 -0.72
C ASN A 157 11.99 -13.53 -2.17
N GLU A 158 13.24 -13.23 -2.50
CA GLU A 158 13.65 -12.87 -3.86
C GLU A 158 13.20 -13.93 -4.87
N GLY A 159 12.56 -13.49 -5.97
CA GLY A 159 12.10 -14.37 -7.04
C GLY A 159 10.77 -15.09 -6.80
N ASP A 160 10.14 -14.94 -5.62
CA ASP A 160 8.78 -15.42 -5.41
C ASP A 160 7.82 -14.79 -6.43
N THR A 161 6.76 -15.51 -6.79
CA THR A 161 5.76 -14.97 -7.71
C THR A 161 4.65 -14.30 -6.92
N ILE A 162 4.30 -13.07 -7.28
CA ILE A 162 3.23 -12.28 -6.64
C ILE A 162 2.24 -11.85 -7.70
N THR A 163 0.95 -11.95 -7.38
CA THR A 163 -0.14 -11.40 -8.19
C THR A 163 -0.84 -10.28 -7.43
N VAL A 164 -0.98 -9.14 -8.10
CA VAL A 164 -1.88 -8.05 -7.73
C VAL A 164 -3.09 -8.13 -8.67
N ASP A 165 -4.26 -8.44 -8.12
CA ASP A 165 -5.52 -8.49 -8.86
C ASP A 165 -6.51 -7.50 -8.25
N ILE A 166 -6.56 -6.31 -8.85
CA ILE A 166 -7.43 -5.22 -8.42
C ILE A 166 -8.91 -5.55 -8.70
N GLN A 167 -9.19 -6.33 -9.75
CA GLN A 167 -10.54 -6.67 -10.17
C GLN A 167 -11.18 -7.66 -9.18
N ASN A 168 -10.43 -8.69 -8.79
CA ASN A 168 -10.87 -9.68 -7.81
C ASN A 168 -10.56 -9.29 -6.37
N ARG A 169 -10.02 -8.08 -6.14
CA ARG A 169 -9.62 -7.56 -4.82
C ARG A 169 -8.62 -8.48 -4.10
N GLU A 170 -7.72 -9.11 -4.86
CA GLU A 170 -6.76 -10.09 -4.35
C GLU A 170 -5.31 -9.58 -4.39
N LEU A 171 -4.56 -9.84 -3.32
CA LEU A 171 -3.10 -9.75 -3.28
C LEU A 171 -2.53 -11.10 -2.83
N ARG A 172 -1.83 -11.78 -3.75
CA ARG A 172 -1.43 -13.17 -3.55
C ARG A 172 0.06 -13.38 -3.71
N LEU A 173 0.65 -14.06 -2.74
CA LEU A 173 1.96 -14.69 -2.82
C LEU A 173 1.78 -16.15 -3.26
N HIS A 174 2.41 -16.56 -4.36
CA HIS A 174 2.33 -17.92 -4.90
C HIS A 174 3.33 -18.86 -4.21
N VAL A 175 3.19 -18.93 -2.89
CA VAL A 175 3.92 -19.82 -1.99
C VAL A 175 2.86 -20.52 -1.14
N SER A 176 3.08 -21.79 -0.80
CA SER A 176 2.13 -22.53 0.03
C SER A 176 2.01 -21.93 1.42
N GLU A 177 0.84 -22.04 2.05
CA GLU A 177 0.61 -21.56 3.43
C GLU A 177 1.59 -22.20 4.44
N ASP A 178 1.94 -23.46 4.24
CA ASP A 178 2.88 -24.17 5.12
C ASP A 178 4.30 -23.63 4.97
N GLU A 179 4.72 -23.28 3.75
CA GLU A 179 6.01 -22.65 3.51
C GLU A 179 6.04 -21.21 4.05
N ILE A 180 4.96 -20.44 3.91
CA ILE A 180 4.85 -19.10 4.53
C ILE A 180 5.01 -19.23 6.06
N LYS A 181 4.30 -20.16 6.70
CA LYS A 181 4.44 -20.42 8.14
C LYS A 181 5.85 -20.86 8.51
N GLN A 182 6.48 -21.73 7.72
CA GLN A 182 7.85 -22.17 7.96
C GLN A 182 8.83 -20.99 7.89
N ARG A 183 8.72 -20.13 6.87
CA ARG A 183 9.53 -18.92 6.74
C ARG A 183 9.33 -17.97 7.93
N LEU A 184 8.08 -17.75 8.35
CA LEU A 184 7.76 -16.93 9.52
C LEU A 184 8.21 -17.56 10.85
N SER A 185 8.33 -18.88 10.95
CA SER A 185 8.86 -19.53 12.16
C SER A 185 10.34 -19.22 12.41
N LEU A 186 11.08 -18.90 11.35
CA LEU A 186 12.49 -18.48 11.39
C LEU A 186 12.64 -16.95 11.42
N TRP A 187 11.55 -16.22 11.20
CA TRP A 187 11.57 -14.76 11.15
C TRP A 187 11.86 -14.18 12.54
N GLN A 188 12.77 -13.22 12.57
CA GLN A 188 13.07 -12.44 13.75
C GLN A 188 12.76 -10.98 13.46
N ARG A 189 11.99 -10.37 14.37
CA ARG A 189 11.71 -8.93 14.31
C ARG A 189 13.02 -8.14 14.24
N PRO A 190 13.21 -7.29 13.21
CA PRO A 190 14.40 -6.45 13.13
C PRO A 190 14.51 -5.52 14.33
N LYS A 191 15.75 -5.14 14.66
CA LYS A 191 16.00 -4.17 15.74
C LYS A 191 15.32 -2.84 15.39
N PRO A 192 14.60 -2.21 16.35
CA PRO A 192 13.98 -0.92 16.10
C PRO A 192 15.01 0.13 15.65
N LYS A 193 14.70 0.86 14.59
CA LYS A 193 15.53 1.95 14.06
C LYS A 193 15.73 3.06 15.10
N PHE A 194 14.69 3.36 15.88
CA PHE A 194 14.71 4.34 16.96
C PHE A 194 14.51 3.63 18.31
N LYS A 195 15.49 3.79 19.20
CA LYS A 195 15.51 3.13 20.53
C LYS A 195 15.02 4.01 21.69
N SER A 196 14.83 5.31 21.44
CA SER A 196 14.35 6.29 22.43
C SER A 196 13.56 7.40 21.74
N GLY A 197 12.95 8.29 22.54
CA GLY A 197 12.13 9.40 22.04
C GLY A 197 10.77 8.96 21.51
N TYR A 198 10.06 9.91 20.88
CA TYR A 198 8.67 9.70 20.47
C TYR A 198 8.49 8.60 19.41
N LEU A 199 9.41 8.47 18.45
CA LEU A 199 9.32 7.42 17.43
C LEU A 199 9.46 6.01 18.02
N SER A 200 10.24 5.86 19.10
CA SER A 200 10.32 4.60 19.86
C SER A 200 9.06 4.34 20.69
N LEU A 201 8.37 5.38 21.15
CA LEU A 201 7.05 5.24 21.77
C LEU A 201 5.99 4.84 20.74
N TYR A 202 5.95 5.55 19.61
CA TYR A 202 5.03 5.29 18.50
C TYR A 202 5.16 3.84 17.99
N SER A 203 6.37 3.37 17.72
CA SER A 203 6.58 2.00 17.20
C SER A 203 6.15 0.88 18.17
N ARG A 204 5.99 1.17 19.46
CA ARG A 204 5.46 0.22 20.44
C ARG A 204 3.94 0.26 20.57
N LEU A 205 3.34 1.43 20.36
CA LEU A 205 1.93 1.68 20.70
C LEU A 205 1.01 1.84 19.49
N ALA A 206 1.54 2.14 18.31
CA ALA A 206 0.73 2.28 17.10
C ALA A 206 0.04 0.96 16.77
N GLU A 207 -1.23 1.04 16.40
CA GLU A 207 -1.97 -0.09 15.86
C GLU A 207 -1.61 -0.33 14.40
N SER A 208 -2.09 -1.46 13.85
CA SER A 208 -1.95 -1.77 12.43
C SER A 208 -2.52 -0.65 11.54
N ALA A 209 -2.00 -0.53 10.32
CA ALA A 209 -2.57 0.37 9.32
C ALA A 209 -4.04 0.02 8.98
N SER A 210 -4.43 -1.26 9.13
CA SER A 210 -5.82 -1.70 9.01
C SER A 210 -6.76 -1.06 10.03
N LEU A 211 -6.23 -0.60 11.16
CA LEU A 211 -6.95 0.09 12.24
C LEU A 211 -6.67 1.61 12.23
N GLY A 212 -6.08 2.13 11.15
CA GLY A 212 -5.78 3.55 10.98
C GLY A 212 -4.49 4.02 11.67
N ALA A 213 -3.60 3.10 12.08
CA ALA A 213 -2.32 3.40 12.72
C ALA A 213 -2.44 4.33 13.95
N ILE A 214 -3.57 4.23 14.66
CA ILE A 214 -3.85 5.01 15.87
C ILE A 214 -2.96 4.57 17.02
N ILE A 215 -2.71 5.46 17.98
CA ILE A 215 -2.27 5.04 19.32
C ILE A 215 -3.52 4.84 20.16
N LYS A 216 -3.74 3.61 20.65
CA LYS A 216 -4.82 3.36 21.63
C LYS A 216 -4.56 4.21 22.87
N HIS A 217 -5.48 5.13 23.14
CA HIS A 217 -5.41 6.07 24.26
C HIS A 217 -6.30 5.66 25.44
N ARG A 218 -7.00 4.52 25.34
CA ARG A 218 -7.74 3.86 26.43
C ARG A 218 -7.57 2.35 26.28
N GLN A 219 -7.27 1.66 27.38
CA GLN A 219 -7.46 0.21 27.45
C GLN A 219 -8.96 -0.02 27.55
N GLU A 220 -9.52 -0.78 26.61
CA GLU A 220 -10.81 -1.45 26.79
C GLU A 220 -10.59 -2.74 27.59
#